data_AF-A0A9D4ACV6-F1
#
_entry.id   AF-A0A9D4ACV6-F1
#
_cell.length_a   1.000
_cell.length_b   1.000
_cell.length_c   1.000
_cell.angle_alpha   90.00
_cell.angle_beta   90.00
_cell.angle_gamma   90.00
#
_symmetry.space_group_name_H-M   'P 1'
#
loop_
_entity.id
_entity.type
_entity.pdbx_description
1 polymer ?
#
loop_
_entity_poly.entity_id
_entity_poly.type
_entity_poly.pdbx_seq_one_letter_code
_entity_poly.pdbx_strand_id
1 'polypeptide(L)' 'MAVPLPSKKTVKKYKRPQTDCKISVKTNWRRSESIDSLVRRKLKGCTLMPNYNNGSNDKSIVK' A
#
# COMPACT_ATOMS: atom_id res chain seq x y z
N MET A 1 27.48 17.29 -10.31
CA MET A 1 27.12 15.95 -10.84
C MET A 1 25.74 15.59 -10.31
N ALA A 2 24.72 15.46 -11.16
CA ALA A 2 23.33 15.33 -10.72
C ALA A 2 23.06 13.99 -10.02
N VAL A 3 22.37 14.04 -8.87
CA VAL A 3 21.91 12.85 -8.12
C VAL A 3 20.41 12.68 -8.37
N PRO A 4 19.95 11.67 -9.11
CA PRO A 4 18.52 11.43 -9.29
C PRO A 4 18.10 10.13 -8.60
N LEU A 5 17.45 10.20 -7.43
CA LEU A 5 16.70 9.11 -6.77
C LEU A 5 15.77 9.71 -5.69
N PRO A 6 14.59 9.14 -5.32
CA PRO A 6 13.78 8.08 -5.93
C PRO A 6 12.35 8.54 -6.33
N SER A 7 11.81 8.10 -7.48
CA SER A 7 10.42 8.35 -7.91
C SER A 7 9.40 7.40 -7.23
N LYS A 8 9.49 7.18 -5.92
CA LYS A 8 8.56 6.30 -5.19
C LYS A 8 7.34 7.10 -4.75
N LYS A 9 6.21 6.91 -5.45
CA LYS A 9 4.94 7.59 -5.18
C LYS A 9 4.32 7.22 -3.82
N THR A 10 4.73 6.09 -3.24
CA THR A 10 4.32 5.69 -1.89
C THR A 10 5.51 5.20 -1.08
N VAL A 11 5.82 5.90 0.01
CA VAL A 11 6.88 5.55 0.96
C VAL A 11 6.34 4.66 2.09
N LYS A 12 5.05 4.77 2.40
CA LYS A 12 4.39 4.04 3.49
C LYS A 12 4.06 2.61 3.07
N LYS A 13 4.47 1.63 3.88
CA LYS A 13 4.06 0.23 3.72
C LYS A 13 2.55 0.10 3.95
N TYR A 14 1.86 -0.61 3.07
CA TYR A 14 0.44 -0.92 3.22
C TYR A 14 0.25 -1.86 4.42
N LYS A 15 -0.39 -1.36 5.48
CA LYS A 15 -0.73 -2.16 6.66
C LYS A 15 -2.07 -2.86 6.44
N ARG A 16 -2.19 -4.09 6.91
CA ARG A 16 -3.48 -4.79 6.93
C ARG A 16 -4.47 -4.03 7.84
N PRO A 17 -5.76 -3.91 7.46
CA PRO A 17 -6.77 -3.36 8.35
C PRO A 17 -6.85 -4.16 9.66
N GLN A 18 -7.19 -3.50 10.77
CA GLN A 18 -7.32 -4.09 12.12
C GLN A 18 -5.99 -4.42 12.83
N THR A 19 -4.84 -4.17 12.21
CA THR A 19 -3.52 -4.42 12.82
C THR A 19 -3.23 -3.53 14.02
N ASP A 20 -3.84 -2.36 14.06
CA ASP A 20 -3.81 -1.41 15.16
C ASP A 20 -4.66 -1.87 16.36
N CYS A 21 -5.74 -2.62 16.12
CA CYS A 21 -6.64 -3.07 17.17
C CYS A 21 -6.40 -4.51 17.66
N LYS A 22 -5.75 -5.37 16.86
CA LYS A 22 -5.56 -6.80 17.17
C LYS A 22 -4.12 -7.24 16.95
N ILE A 23 -3.44 -7.64 18.03
CA ILE A 23 -2.04 -8.12 18.02
C ILE A 23 -1.87 -9.40 17.18
N SER A 24 -2.90 -10.26 17.11
CA SER A 24 -2.87 -11.49 16.31
C SER A 24 -2.86 -11.24 14.80
N VAL A 25 -3.22 -10.03 14.36
CA VAL A 25 -3.27 -9.66 12.96
C VAL A 25 -1.89 -9.17 12.52
N LYS A 26 -1.20 -9.97 11.70
CA LYS A 26 0.10 -9.61 11.13
C LYS A 26 0.01 -8.31 10.31
N THR A 27 1.05 -7.48 10.41
CA THR A 27 1.12 -6.16 9.75
C THR A 27 1.20 -6.22 8.23
N ASN A 28 1.64 -7.36 7.66
CA ASN A 28 1.81 -7.51 6.22
C ASN A 28 0.48 -7.46 5.47
N TRP A 29 0.47 -6.83 4.29
CA TRP A 29 -0.75 -6.61 3.50
C TRP A 29 -1.41 -7.93 3.09
N ARG A 30 -2.74 -7.97 3.19
CA ARG A 30 -3.61 -9.03 2.68
C ARG A 30 -4.87 -8.39 2.11
N ARG A 31 -5.36 -8.93 0.99
CA ARG A 31 -6.63 -8.49 0.40
C ARG A 31 -7.78 -8.89 1.34
N SER A 32 -8.73 -7.99 1.58
CA SER A 32 -9.93 -8.31 2.34
C SER A 32 -10.95 -9.02 1.46
N GLU A 33 -11.53 -10.11 1.98
CA GLU A 33 -12.49 -10.95 1.24
C GLU A 33 -13.94 -10.58 1.54
N SER A 34 -14.23 -10.04 2.73
CA SER A 34 -15.61 -9.77 3.16
C SER A 34 -16.29 -8.69 2.32
N ILE A 35 -17.59 -8.91 2.02
CA ILE A 35 -18.43 -7.98 1.26
C ILE A 35 -18.59 -6.63 1.97
N ASP A 36 -18.59 -6.64 3.30
CA ASP A 36 -18.77 -5.46 4.14
C ASP A 36 -17.46 -4.69 4.38
N SER A 37 -16.33 -5.19 3.86
CA SER A 37 -15.05 -4.52 4.05
C SER A 37 -15.03 -3.15 3.36
N LEU A 38 -14.93 -2.09 4.17
CA LEU A 38 -14.77 -0.71 3.71
C LEU A 38 -13.54 -0.54 2.78
N VAL A 39 -12.48 -1.31 3.05
CA VAL A 39 -11.26 -1.39 2.22
C VAL A 39 -11.56 -2.03 0.87
N ARG A 40 -12.36 -3.11 0.83
CA ARG A 40 -12.78 -3.76 -0.44
C ARG A 40 -13.66 -2.83 -1.26
N ARG A 41 -14.54 -2.07 -0.60
CA ARG A 41 -15.40 -1.05 -1.21
C ARG A 41 -14.65 0.24 -1.59
N LYS A 42 -13.35 0.34 -1.27
CA LYS A 42 -12.49 1.50 -1.55
C LYS A 42 -13.06 2.82 -1.01
N LEU A 43 -13.66 2.78 0.17
CA LEU A 43 -14.19 3.99 0.81
C LEU A 43 -13.05 4.92 1.24
N LYS A 44 -13.29 6.23 1.17
CA LYS A 44 -12.34 7.26 1.61
C LYS A 44 -12.13 7.15 3.13
N GLY A 45 -10.92 7.50 3.60
CA GLY A 45 -10.56 7.44 5.02
C GLY A 45 -10.14 6.06 5.54
N CYS A 46 -10.27 5.00 4.74
CA CYS A 46 -9.78 3.66 5.06
C CYS A 46 -8.35 3.42 4.57
N THR A 47 -7.74 2.32 5.03
CA THR A 47 -6.45 1.85 4.47
C THR A 47 -6.54 1.65 2.96
N LEU A 48 -5.61 2.26 2.22
CA LEU A 48 -5.60 2.22 0.76
C LEU A 48 -5.18 0.83 0.26
N MET A 49 -5.86 0.36 -0.77
CA MET A 49 -5.49 -0.85 -1.49
C MET A 49 -4.22 -0.60 -2.33
N PRO A 50 -3.23 -1.49 -2.31
CA PRO A 50 -2.12 -1.45 -3.26
C PRO A 50 -2.67 -1.71 -4.67
N ASN A 51 -2.33 -0.83 -5.60
CA ASN A 51 -2.64 -0.94 -7.03
C ASN A 51 -1.36 -0.78 -7.83
N TYR A 52 -1.30 -1.35 -9.04
CA TYR A 52 -0.14 -1.30 -9.93
C TYR A 52 0.38 0.12 -10.19
N ASN A 53 -0.53 1.09 -10.38
CA ASN A 53 -0.20 2.49 -10.64
C ASN A 53 0.49 3.22 -9.46
N ASN A 54 0.54 2.61 -8.28
CA ASN A 54 1.27 3.16 -7.13
C ASN A 54 2.78 2.85 -7.19
N GLY A 55 3.22 2.06 -8.18
CA GLY A 55 4.63 1.74 -8.42
C GLY A 55 5.48 2.94 -8.84
N SER A 56 6.80 2.81 -8.67
CA SER A 56 7.79 3.73 -9.25
C SER A 56 7.86 3.55 -10.76
N ASN A 57 8.21 4.61 -11.49
CA ASN A 57 8.42 4.55 -12.93
C ASN A 57 9.54 3.54 -13.27
N ASP A 58 9.34 2.70 -14.28
CA ASP A 58 10.28 1.66 -14.70
C ASP A 58 11.69 2.20 -15.03
N LYS A 59 11.79 3.48 -15.41
CA LYS A 59 13.07 4.17 -15.68
C LYS A 59 13.99 4.32 -14.47
N SER A 60 13.54 4.03 -13.24
CA SER A 60 14.42 4.00 -12.06
C SER A 60 15.16 2.66 -11.87
N ILE A 61 14.90 1.65 -12.72
CA ILE A 61 15.40 0.27 -12.55
C ILE A 61 16.68 0.02 -13.36
N VAL A 62 17.00 0.85 -14.36
CA VAL A 62 18.25 0.72 -15.13
C VAL A 62 19.37 1.50 -14.43
N LYS A 63 20.25 0.76 -13.76
CA LYS A 63 21.58 1.21 -13.38
C LYS A 63 22.53 0.02 -13.37
#